data_AF-A0A818M434-F1
#
_entry.id   AF-A0A818M434-F1
#
_cell.length_a   1.000
_cell.length_b   1.000
_cell.length_c   1.000
_cell.angle_alpha   90.00
_cell.angle_beta   90.00
_cell.angle_gamma   90.00
#
_symmetry.space_group_name_H-M   'P 1'
#
loop_
_entity.id
_entity.type
_entity.pdbx_description
1 polymer ?
#
loop_
_entity_poly.entity_id
_entity_poly.type
_entity_poly.pdbx_seq_one_letter_code
_entity_poly.pdbx_strand_id
1 'polypeptide(L)'
;MAEGRALSNNNNVNYLLQDYSTSIEYFDKRLTIAKECNDQIGQRRAHTNLGNAYLYLEEYDKARYHYREAMIISEVMNDGLFLAQLCFILGRVYNIKQDYETSIYFHEKHLNIAHKFQDYRVECQAYLILSQLYEKINQYDKTKKYRNLYKSLAREIDETNEKKVCSKSNALK
;
A
#
# COMPACT_ATOMS: atom_id res chain seq x y z
N MET A 1 13.65 35.81 -22.58
CA MET A 1 12.65 35.82 -21.50
C MET A 1 12.11 34.40 -21.27
N ALA A 2 12.90 33.51 -20.65
CA ALA A 2 12.51 32.11 -20.44
C ALA A 2 12.79 31.63 -18.99
N GLU A 3 12.70 32.52 -18.01
CA GLU A 3 12.96 32.19 -16.58
C GLU A 3 11.69 31.98 -15.75
N GLY A 4 10.49 32.16 -16.32
CA GLY A 4 9.24 32.09 -15.56
C GLY A 4 8.67 30.67 -15.32
N ARG A 5 9.18 29.63 -16.00
CA ARG A 5 8.56 28.28 -15.95
C ARG A 5 9.16 27.30 -14.94
N ALA A 6 10.38 27.53 -14.44
CA ALA A 6 11.01 26.66 -13.44
C ALA A 6 10.64 27.03 -11.98
N LEU A 7 10.26 28.28 -11.72
CA LEU A 7 9.94 28.76 -10.36
C LEU A 7 8.62 28.23 -9.81
N SER A 8 7.62 27.96 -10.66
CA SER A 8 6.30 27.47 -10.21
C SER A 8 6.37 26.05 -9.64
N ASN A 9 7.25 25.19 -10.18
CA ASN A 9 7.45 23.84 -9.65
C ASN A 9 8.26 23.87 -8.35
N ASN A 10 9.32 24.68 -8.29
CA ASN A 10 10.14 24.81 -7.07
C ASN A 10 9.35 25.44 -5.90
N ASN A 11 8.50 26.43 -6.16
CA ASN A 11 7.66 27.03 -5.11
C ASN A 11 6.61 26.04 -4.60
N ASN A 12 5.99 25.24 -5.48
CA ASN A 12 5.05 24.20 -5.05
C ASN A 12 5.75 23.08 -4.29
N VAL A 13 6.94 22.66 -4.72
CA VAL A 13 7.74 21.65 -4.01
C VAL A 13 8.15 22.15 -2.63
N ASN A 14 8.66 23.39 -2.52
CA ASN A 14 9.03 23.97 -1.22
C ASN A 14 7.83 24.10 -0.28
N TYR A 15 6.67 24.55 -0.79
CA TYR A 15 5.44 24.64 -0.01
C TYR A 15 4.97 23.25 0.47
N LEU A 16 4.99 22.24 -0.40
CA LEU A 16 4.62 20.87 -0.06
C LEU A 16 5.59 20.27 0.97
N LEU A 17 6.90 20.45 0.80
CA LEU A 17 7.92 19.98 1.76
C LEU A 17 7.75 20.64 3.14
N GLN A 18 7.40 21.93 3.18
CA GLN A 18 7.11 22.65 4.41
C GLN A 18 5.84 22.12 5.10
N ASP A 19 4.81 21.78 4.32
CA ASP A 19 3.57 21.19 4.83
C ASP A 19 3.82 19.79 5.41
N TYR A 20 4.57 18.93 4.70
CA TYR A 20 4.93 17.60 5.21
C TYR A 20 5.78 17.65 6.48
N SER A 21 6.73 18.59 6.58
CA SER A 21 7.54 18.78 7.79
C SER A 21 6.69 19.19 8.99
N THR A 22 5.75 20.11 8.78
CA THR A 22 4.79 20.53 9.81
C THR A 22 3.86 19.38 10.21
N SER A 23 3.44 18.56 9.22
CA SER A 23 2.62 17.37 9.41
C SER A 23 3.31 16.32 10.29
N ILE A 24 4.62 16.12 10.11
CA ILE A 24 5.43 15.22 10.94
C ILE A 24 5.41 15.67 12.40
N GLU A 25 5.66 16.95 12.69
CA GLU A 25 5.61 17.46 14.07
C GLU A 25 4.24 17.23 14.72
N TYR A 26 3.17 17.42 13.95
CA TYR A 26 1.80 17.18 14.43
C TYR A 26 1.54 15.70 14.73
N PHE A 27 1.96 14.80 13.84
CA PHE A 27 1.77 13.37 14.05
C PHE A 27 2.67 12.81 15.16
N ASP A 28 3.87 13.34 15.35
CA ASP A 28 4.74 12.99 16.49
C ASP A 28 4.11 13.41 17.82
N LYS A 29 3.57 14.64 17.92
CA LYS A 29 2.81 15.07 19.11
C LYS A 29 1.62 14.15 19.37
N ARG A 30 0.86 13.79 18.32
CA ARG A 30 -0.24 12.82 18.43
C ARG A 30 0.23 11.45 18.88
N LEU A 31 1.38 11.00 18.38
CA LEU A 31 1.96 9.71 18.78
C LEU A 31 2.32 9.72 20.26
N THR A 32 2.95 10.79 20.74
CA THR A 32 3.29 10.96 22.17
C THR A 32 2.04 10.90 23.05
N ILE A 33 1.00 11.67 22.72
CA ILE A 33 -0.26 11.65 23.46
C ILE A 33 -0.91 10.25 23.42
N ALA A 34 -0.94 9.60 22.25
CA ALA A 34 -1.52 8.25 22.13
C ALA A 34 -0.72 7.19 22.92
N LYS A 35 0.60 7.37 23.07
CA LYS A 35 1.44 6.53 23.95
C LYS A 35 1.11 6.77 25.42
N GLU A 36 1.01 8.03 25.85
CA GLU A 36 0.65 8.40 27.23
C GLU A 36 -0.74 7.88 27.62
N CYS A 37 -1.69 7.90 26.69
CA CYS A 37 -3.04 7.37 26.90
C CYS A 37 -3.17 5.86 26.71
N ASN A 38 -2.10 5.15 26.34
CA ASN A 38 -2.13 3.74 25.91
C ASN A 38 -3.15 3.44 24.79
N ASP A 39 -3.44 4.43 23.93
CA ASP A 39 -4.34 4.28 22.78
C ASP A 39 -3.61 3.62 21.60
N GLN A 40 -3.74 2.30 21.50
CA GLN A 40 -3.13 1.52 20.43
C GLN A 40 -3.64 1.92 19.03
N ILE A 41 -4.91 2.29 18.90
CA ILE A 41 -5.50 2.72 17.61
C ILE A 41 -4.90 4.06 17.19
N GLY A 42 -4.82 4.99 18.14
CA GLY A 42 -4.19 6.30 17.96
C GLY A 42 -2.72 6.17 17.57
N GLN A 43 -1.96 5.32 18.27
CA GLN A 43 -0.55 5.04 17.96
C GLN A 43 -0.39 4.48 16.54
N ARG A 44 -1.15 3.45 16.17
CA ARG A 44 -1.11 2.85 14.82
C ARG A 44 -1.40 3.88 13.73
N ARG A 45 -2.42 4.72 13.92
CA ARG A 45 -2.77 5.79 12.96
C ARG A 45 -1.67 6.83 12.85
N ALA A 46 -1.12 7.28 13.97
CA ALA A 46 -0.01 8.24 13.99
C ALA A 46 1.22 7.67 13.27
N HIS A 47 1.61 6.42 13.57
CA HIS A 47 2.69 5.73 12.87
C HIS A 47 2.43 5.60 11.36
N THR A 48 1.22 5.22 10.94
CA THR A 48 0.90 5.13 9.50
C THR A 48 1.02 6.48 8.79
N ASN A 49 0.56 7.56 9.45
CA ASN A 49 0.63 8.92 8.91
C ASN A 49 2.07 9.45 8.85
N LEU A 50 2.88 9.21 9.88
CA LEU A 50 4.31 9.51 9.86
C LEU A 50 5.02 8.75 8.74
N GLY A 51 4.69 7.47 8.56
CA GLY A 51 5.20 6.65 7.45
C GLY A 51 4.90 7.28 6.09
N ASN A 52 3.67 7.73 5.88
CA ASN A 52 3.27 8.42 4.64
C ASN A 52 4.02 9.74 4.44
N ALA A 53 4.11 10.58 5.49
CA ALA A 53 4.80 11.86 5.40
C ALA A 53 6.28 11.68 5.04
N TYR A 54 6.99 10.75 5.70
CA TYR A 54 8.37 10.42 5.35
C TYR A 54 8.52 9.81 3.96
N LEU A 55 7.52 9.06 3.48
CA LEU A 55 7.52 8.55 2.11
C LEU A 55 7.47 9.69 1.09
N TYR A 56 6.65 10.73 1.33
CA TYR A 56 6.59 11.93 0.47
C TYR A 56 7.86 12.77 0.51
N LEU A 57 8.59 12.75 1.63
CA LEU A 57 9.91 13.37 1.76
C LEU A 57 11.05 12.49 1.21
N GLU A 58 10.75 11.33 0.63
CA GLU A 58 11.73 10.34 0.17
C GLU A 58 12.68 9.83 1.28
N GLU A 59 12.28 9.97 2.54
CA GLU A 59 12.96 9.47 3.73
C GLU A 59 12.52 8.03 4.04
N TYR A 60 12.80 7.13 3.09
CA TYR A 60 12.26 5.78 3.08
C TYR A 60 12.60 4.93 4.31
N ASP A 61 13.76 5.13 4.95
CA ASP A 61 14.12 4.35 6.14
C ASP A 61 13.29 4.76 7.36
N LYS A 62 13.00 6.05 7.53
CA LYS A 62 12.05 6.53 8.54
C LYS A 62 10.65 6.05 8.22
N ALA A 63 10.23 6.11 6.96
CA ALA A 63 8.93 5.61 6.54
C ALA A 63 8.75 4.12 6.90
N ARG A 64 9.76 3.28 6.59
CA ARG A 64 9.79 1.85 6.94
C ARG A 64 9.70 1.62 8.44
N TYR A 65 10.42 2.40 9.23
CA TYR A 65 10.35 2.32 10.69
C TYR A 65 8.92 2.52 11.18
N HIS A 66 8.28 3.62 10.80
CA HIS A 66 6.92 3.89 11.27
C HIS A 66 5.89 2.89 10.75
N TYR A 67 6.00 2.41 9.50
CA TYR A 67 5.12 1.35 9.00
C TYR A 67 5.31 0.02 9.74
N ARG A 68 6.54 -0.32 10.16
CA ARG A 68 6.80 -1.53 10.98
C ARG A 68 6.17 -1.41 12.37
N GLU A 69 6.29 -0.26 13.02
CA GLU A 69 5.65 -0.02 14.32
C GLU A 69 4.11 -0.14 14.21
N ALA A 70 3.51 0.44 13.16
CA ALA A 70 2.07 0.27 12.89
C ALA A 70 1.68 -1.20 12.64
N MET A 71 2.59 -1.98 12.03
CA MET A 71 2.37 -3.41 11.74
C MET A 71 2.36 -4.22 13.03
N ILE A 72 3.34 -4.02 13.92
CA ILE A 72 3.40 -4.68 15.24
C ILE A 72 2.11 -4.42 16.03
N ILE A 73 1.64 -3.17 16.06
CA ILE A 73 0.38 -2.84 16.74
C ILE A 73 -0.81 -3.55 16.08
N SER A 74 -0.86 -3.61 14.75
CA SER A 74 -1.93 -4.31 14.03
C SER A 74 -1.94 -5.82 14.27
N GLU A 75 -0.76 -6.44 14.41
CA GLU A 75 -0.61 -7.86 14.76
C GLU A 75 -1.13 -8.12 16.18
N VAL A 76 -0.77 -7.28 17.15
CA VAL A 76 -1.27 -7.37 18.55
C VAL A 76 -2.79 -7.19 18.61
N MET A 77 -3.33 -6.28 17.80
CA MET A 77 -4.78 -6.05 17.70
C MET A 77 -5.53 -7.12 16.89
N ASN A 78 -4.81 -8.04 16.25
CA ASN A 78 -5.34 -9.06 15.33
C ASN A 78 -6.18 -8.45 14.17
N ASP A 79 -5.82 -7.23 13.73
CA ASP A 79 -6.51 -6.53 12.63
C ASP A 79 -5.89 -6.93 11.28
N GLY A 80 -6.37 -8.05 10.74
CA GLY A 80 -5.86 -8.61 9.49
C GLY A 80 -6.04 -7.70 8.27
N LEU A 81 -7.12 -6.91 8.21
CA LEU A 81 -7.36 -6.00 7.07
C LEU A 81 -6.33 -4.87 7.06
N PHE A 82 -6.06 -4.28 8.22
CA PHE A 82 -5.04 -3.23 8.34
C PHE A 82 -3.62 -3.78 8.11
N LEU A 83 -3.35 -5.00 8.59
CA LEU A 83 -2.10 -5.71 8.31
C LEU A 83 -1.87 -5.87 6.80
N ALA A 84 -2.92 -6.22 6.03
CA ALA A 84 -2.82 -6.34 4.58
C ALA A 84 -2.43 -5.01 3.92
N GLN A 85 -3.03 -3.90 4.37
CA GLN A 85 -2.71 -2.56 3.86
C GLN A 85 -1.25 -2.19 4.16
N LEU A 86 -0.77 -2.44 5.37
CA LEU A 86 0.61 -2.17 5.74
C LEU A 86 1.61 -3.04 4.96
N CYS A 87 1.30 -4.31 4.72
CA CYS A 87 2.10 -5.18 3.86
C CYS A 87 2.18 -4.63 2.44
N PHE A 88 1.06 -4.18 1.88
CA PHE A 88 1.04 -3.57 0.56
C PHE A 88 1.91 -2.30 0.48
N ILE A 89 1.78 -1.41 1.47
CA ILE A 89 2.56 -0.17 1.53
C ILE A 89 4.05 -0.46 1.67
N LEU A 90 4.44 -1.34 2.60
CA LEU A 90 5.84 -1.75 2.77
C LEU A 90 6.40 -2.37 1.49
N GLY A 91 5.66 -3.27 0.83
CA GLY A 91 6.07 -3.87 -0.44
C GLY A 91 6.35 -2.82 -1.53
N ARG A 92 5.55 -1.76 -1.61
CA ARG A 92 5.80 -0.62 -2.51
C ARG A 92 7.05 0.17 -2.13
N VAL A 93 7.29 0.42 -0.84
CA VAL A 93 8.50 1.13 -0.39
C VAL A 93 9.77 0.36 -0.76
N TYR A 94 9.78 -0.97 -0.55
CA TYR A 94 10.91 -1.81 -0.96
C TYR A 94 11.08 -1.88 -2.47
N ASN A 95 9.98 -1.87 -3.24
CA ASN A 95 10.03 -1.82 -4.70
C ASN A 95 10.70 -0.53 -5.19
N ILE A 96 10.37 0.64 -4.60
CA ILE A 96 11.01 1.92 -4.94
C ILE A 96 12.51 1.87 -4.62
N LYS A 97 12.90 1.22 -3.53
CA LYS A 97 14.30 0.99 -3.16
C LYS A 97 15.01 -0.09 -3.98
N GLN A 98 14.33 -0.72 -4.93
CA GLN A 98 14.83 -1.83 -5.76
C GLN A 98 15.22 -3.08 -4.95
N ASP A 99 14.76 -3.17 -3.71
CA ASP A 99 14.82 -4.40 -2.91
C ASP A 99 13.62 -5.29 -3.28
N TYR A 100 13.75 -5.92 -4.44
CA TYR A 100 12.66 -6.71 -5.02
C TYR A 100 12.37 -7.97 -4.20
N GLU A 101 13.37 -8.57 -3.53
CA GLU A 101 13.17 -9.76 -2.70
C GLU A 101 12.30 -9.45 -1.49
N THR A 102 12.61 -8.37 -0.76
CA THR A 102 11.78 -7.96 0.39
C THR A 102 10.41 -7.45 -0.08
N SER A 103 10.35 -6.79 -1.24
CA SER A 103 9.08 -6.37 -1.84
C SER A 103 8.16 -7.57 -2.13
N ILE A 104 8.70 -8.63 -2.74
CA ILE A 104 7.97 -9.88 -3.00
C ILE A 104 7.44 -10.49 -1.70
N TYR A 105 8.28 -10.58 -0.66
CA TYR A 105 7.86 -11.12 0.64
C TYR A 105 6.62 -10.39 1.21
N PHE A 106 6.61 -9.06 1.16
CA PHE A 106 5.47 -8.28 1.66
C PHE A 106 4.23 -8.39 0.75
N HIS A 107 4.41 -8.47 -0.56
CA HIS A 107 3.30 -8.68 -1.49
C HIS A 107 2.71 -10.10 -1.41
N GLU A 108 3.52 -11.11 -1.10
CA GLU A 108 3.03 -12.47 -0.81
C GLU A 108 2.27 -12.54 0.51
N LYS A 109 2.74 -11.84 1.56
CA LYS A 109 1.97 -11.67 2.80
C LYS A 109 0.61 -10.99 2.53
N HIS A 110 0.61 -9.91 1.75
CA HIS A 110 -0.60 -9.21 1.36
C HIS A 110 -1.58 -10.14 0.60
N LEU A 111 -1.08 -10.93 -0.35
CA LEU A 111 -1.86 -11.94 -1.08
C LEU A 111 -2.46 -13.01 -0.15
N ASN A 112 -1.67 -13.56 0.78
CA ASN A 112 -2.15 -14.57 1.72
C ASN A 112 -3.30 -14.05 2.59
N ILE A 113 -3.25 -12.77 2.97
CA ILE A 113 -4.33 -12.14 3.72
C ILE A 113 -5.56 -11.95 2.81
N ALA A 114 -5.36 -11.50 1.57
CA ALA A 114 -6.45 -11.37 0.60
C ALA A 114 -7.20 -12.70 0.39
N HIS A 115 -6.46 -13.81 0.27
CA HIS A 115 -7.03 -15.17 0.24
C HIS A 115 -7.85 -15.52 1.48
N LYS A 116 -7.34 -15.18 2.66
CA LYS A 116 -8.06 -15.43 3.93
C LYS A 116 -9.40 -14.68 3.98
N PHE A 117 -9.45 -13.47 3.43
CA PHE A 117 -10.66 -12.64 3.38
C PHE A 117 -11.51 -12.84 2.11
N GLN A 118 -11.07 -13.70 1.18
CA GLN A 118 -11.70 -13.93 -0.12
C GLN A 118 -11.92 -12.63 -0.92
N ASP A 119 -10.97 -11.69 -0.83
CA ASP A 119 -11.02 -10.45 -1.57
C ASP A 119 -10.37 -10.62 -2.95
N TYR A 120 -11.18 -11.11 -3.90
CA TYR A 120 -10.74 -11.39 -5.26
C TYR A 120 -10.17 -10.14 -5.99
N ARG A 121 -10.60 -8.93 -5.62
CA ARG A 121 -10.06 -7.70 -6.23
C ARG A 121 -8.63 -7.45 -5.76
N VAL A 122 -8.39 -7.60 -4.47
CA VAL A 122 -7.06 -7.44 -3.87
C VAL A 122 -6.12 -8.57 -4.32
N GLU A 123 -6.61 -9.81 -4.42
CA GLU A 123 -5.86 -10.94 -4.97
C GLU A 123 -5.39 -10.66 -6.40
N CYS A 124 -6.30 -10.19 -7.26
CA CYS A 124 -6.00 -9.84 -8.63
C CYS A 124 -4.90 -8.75 -8.71
N GLN A 125 -5.01 -7.71 -7.88
CA GLN A 125 -3.99 -6.68 -7.78
C GLN A 125 -2.63 -7.25 -7.32
N ALA A 126 -2.64 -8.12 -6.31
CA ALA A 126 -1.42 -8.73 -5.79
C ALA A 126 -0.74 -9.63 -6.84
N TYR A 127 -1.50 -10.41 -7.61
CA TYR A 127 -0.95 -11.21 -8.71
C TYR A 127 -0.29 -10.36 -9.79
N LEU A 128 -0.89 -9.23 -10.16
CA LEU A 128 -0.31 -8.32 -11.13
C LEU A 128 1.04 -7.79 -10.63
N ILE A 129 1.10 -7.30 -9.40
CA ILE A 129 2.31 -6.74 -8.79
C ILE A 129 3.40 -7.80 -8.63
N LEU A 130 3.06 -8.99 -8.11
CA LEU A 130 4.01 -10.10 -7.98
C LEU A 130 4.56 -10.51 -9.34
N SER A 131 3.74 -10.53 -10.39
CA SER A 131 4.23 -10.86 -11.73
C SER A 131 5.26 -9.85 -12.25
N GLN A 132 5.05 -8.57 -11.99
CA GLN A 132 5.99 -7.50 -12.34
C GLN A 132 7.29 -7.60 -11.55
N LEU A 133 7.21 -7.87 -10.24
CA LEU A 133 8.38 -8.05 -9.39
C LEU A 133 9.20 -9.28 -9.78
N TYR A 134 8.53 -10.40 -10.06
CA TYR A 134 9.20 -11.63 -10.52
C TYR A 134 9.87 -11.43 -11.90
N GLU A 135 9.31 -10.57 -12.74
CA GLU A 135 9.94 -10.17 -14.01
C GLU A 135 11.20 -9.33 -13.76
N LYS A 136 11.21 -8.43 -12.76
CA LYS A 136 12.40 -7.65 -12.38
C LYS A 136 13.56 -8.52 -11.89
N ILE A 137 13.27 -9.64 -11.23
CA ILE A 137 14.30 -10.59 -10.76
C ILE A 137 14.56 -11.75 -11.74
N ASN A 138 14.08 -11.66 -12.99
CA ASN A 138 14.26 -12.66 -14.05
C ASN A 138 13.74 -14.07 -13.72
N GLN A 139 12.78 -14.21 -12.79
CA GLN A 139 12.13 -15.49 -12.47
C GLN A 139 10.91 -15.72 -13.37
N TYR A 140 11.17 -15.97 -14.66
CA TYR A 140 10.15 -16.06 -15.70
C TYR A 140 9.07 -17.13 -15.46
N ASP A 141 9.42 -18.26 -14.84
CA ASP A 141 8.45 -19.32 -14.52
C ASP A 141 7.38 -18.83 -13.55
N LYS A 142 7.79 -18.13 -12.50
CA LYS A 142 6.87 -17.53 -11.54
C LYS A 142 6.09 -16.38 -12.16
N THR A 143 6.72 -15.53 -12.96
CA THR A 143 6.02 -14.48 -13.72
C THR A 143 4.89 -15.06 -14.55
N LYS A 144 5.15 -16.14 -15.32
CA LYS A 144 4.14 -16.81 -16.15
C LYS A 144 3.01 -17.38 -15.29
N LYS A 145 3.34 -18.01 -14.15
CA LYS A 145 2.35 -18.50 -13.18
C LYS A 145 1.43 -17.38 -12.70
N TYR A 146 1.97 -16.31 -12.15
CA TYR A 146 1.18 -15.19 -11.61
C TYR A 146 0.40 -14.43 -12.69
N ARG A 147 0.94 -14.26 -13.89
CA ARG A 147 0.20 -13.68 -15.02
C ARG A 147 -1.00 -14.54 -15.44
N ASN A 148 -0.85 -15.86 -15.41
CA ASN A 148 -1.96 -16.76 -15.74
C ASN A 148 -3.05 -16.72 -14.66
N LEU A 149 -2.66 -16.73 -13.38
CA LEU A 149 -3.58 -16.58 -12.25
C LEU A 149 -4.33 -15.24 -12.29
N TYR A 150 -3.62 -14.14 -12.58
CA TYR A 150 -4.24 -12.83 -12.81
C TYR A 150 -5.29 -12.89 -13.92
N LYS A 151 -4.95 -13.48 -15.08
CA LYS A 151 -5.86 -13.56 -16.23
C LYS A 151 -7.09 -14.44 -15.95
N SER A 152 -6.95 -15.56 -15.25
CA SER A 152 -8.08 -16.42 -14.90
C SER A 152 -9.02 -15.69 -13.94
N LEU A 153 -8.47 -15.09 -12.88
CA LEU A 153 -9.27 -14.41 -11.87
C LEU A 153 -9.95 -13.15 -12.43
N ALA A 154 -9.26 -12.39 -13.28
CA ALA A 154 -9.84 -11.21 -13.94
C ALA A 154 -11.07 -11.60 -14.80
N ARG A 155 -10.99 -12.70 -15.55
CA ARG A 155 -12.14 -13.21 -16.32
C ARG A 155 -13.31 -13.60 -15.43
N GLU A 156 -13.05 -14.30 -14.33
CA GLU A 156 -14.10 -14.70 -13.38
C GLU A 156 -14.82 -13.49 -12.76
N ILE A 157 -14.07 -12.42 -12.44
CA ILE A 157 -14.61 -11.16 -11.92
C ILE A 157 -15.48 -10.46 -12.98
N ASP A 158 -15.03 -10.42 -14.24
CA ASP A 158 -15.78 -9.79 -15.33
C ASP A 158 -17.10 -10.55 -15.60
N GLU A 159 -17.04 -11.89 -15.70
CA GLU A 159 -18.22 -12.73 -15.91
C GLU A 159 -19.23 -12.62 -14.75
N THR A 160 -18.76 -12.48 -13.50
CA THR A 160 -19.66 -12.30 -12.35
C THR A 160 -20.28 -10.90 -12.30
N ASN A 161 -19.57 -9.87 -12.76
CA ASN A 161 -20.13 -8.53 -12.91
C ASN A 161 -21.20 -8.49 -14.01
N GLU A 162 -20.95 -9.11 -15.15
CA GLU A 162 -21.93 -9.22 -16.25
C GLU A 162 -23.21 -9.95 -15.83
N LYS A 163 -23.07 -11.08 -15.10
CA LYS A 163 -24.23 -11.82 -14.55
C LYS A 163 -25.06 -10.98 -13.57
N LYS A 164 -24.42 -10.20 -12.70
CA LYS A 164 -25.11 -9.28 -11.76
C LYS A 164 -25.81 -8.12 -12.46
N VAL A 165 -25.27 -7.62 -13.56
CA VAL A 165 -25.90 -6.57 -14.38
C VAL A 165 -27.13 -7.13 -15.10
N CYS A 166 -27.02 -8.34 -15.67
CA CYS A 166 -28.12 -9.01 -16.36
C CYS A 166 -29.29 -9.36 -15.42
N SER A 167 -28.99 -9.85 -14.20
CA SER A 167 -30.03 -10.18 -13.20
C SER A 167 -30.77 -8.95 -12.65
N LYS A 168 -30.11 -7.78 -12.56
CA LYS A 168 -30.78 -6.53 -12.17
C LYS A 168 -31.65 -5.94 -13.27
N SER A 169 -31.27 -6.12 -14.53
CA SER A 169 -32.04 -5.66 -15.70
C SER A 169 -33.37 -6.41 -15.87
N ASN A 170 -33.41 -7.70 -15.52
CA ASN A 170 -34.62 -8.53 -15.61
C ASN A 170 -35.57 -8.39 -14.40
N ALA A 171 -35.18 -7.71 -13.33
CA ALA A 171 -36.04 -7.45 -12.17
C ALA A 171 -36.81 -6.11 -12.25
N LEU A 172 -36.60 -5.35 -13.34
CA LEU A 172 -37.21 -4.04 -13.60
C LEU A 172 -38.21 -4.05 -14.78
N LYS A 173 -38.62 -5.24 -15.24
CA LYS A 173 -39.69 -5.45 -16.22
C LYS A 173 -40.85 -6.18 -15.55
#